data_AF-A0A7S1LR76-F1
#
_entry.id   AF-A0A7S1LR76-F1
#
_cell.length_a   1.000
_cell.length_b   1.000
_cell.length_c   1.000
_cell.angle_alpha   90.00
_cell.angle_beta   90.00
_cell.angle_gamma   90.00
#
_symmetry.space_group_name_H-M   'P 1'
#
loop_
_entity.id
_entity.type
_entity.pdbx_description
1 polymer ?
#
loop_
_entity_poly.entity_id
_entity_poly.type
_entity_poly.pdbx_seq_one_letter_code
_entity_poly.pdbx_strand_id
1 'polypeptide(L)'
;GLCGPSSCEMLLPSMNAGLRRLGRPPARHCLMAGARGSARSALVPWASRLRLRWQLFRNRYPTLGTYGLIGANVTVWGLYSVAPDAPRPQFGTWWSWLPTKEFWERHFVASYQAVVRWYHFETLPLCTFMHRDGHHLLFNMVTLFFFGRQIEQLLGLRRFLVLFAASGTTAASSQVAACGRREPRTGVIGASGGVYSLLAYMTCLMPRQTVMLYMIVPVPMWLMMAGLVAADVVLLRPG
;
A
#
# COMPACT_ATOMS: atom_id res chain seq x y z
N GLY A 1 -9.63 -48.50 -48.29
CA GLY A 1 -8.59 -49.50 -48.01
C GLY A 1 -7.25 -48.81 -48.03
N LEU A 2 -6.48 -49.00 -46.95
CA LEU A 2 -5.03 -48.87 -46.74
C LEU A 2 -4.15 -48.39 -47.90
N CYS A 3 -3.28 -47.40 -47.65
CA CYS A 3 -1.83 -47.50 -47.88
C CYS A 3 -1.05 -46.33 -47.25
N GLY A 4 0.12 -46.65 -46.70
CA GLY A 4 0.95 -45.80 -45.83
C GLY A 4 2.16 -45.12 -46.51
N PRO A 5 3.28 -44.90 -45.79
CA PRO A 5 3.98 -43.60 -45.73
C PRO A 5 5.28 -43.56 -46.53
N SER A 6 5.71 -42.36 -46.97
CA SER A 6 7.11 -42.10 -47.30
C SER A 6 7.47 -40.61 -47.31
N SER A 7 8.60 -40.30 -46.67
CA SER A 7 9.56 -39.24 -47.04
C SER A 7 9.23 -37.78 -46.72
N CYS A 8 9.97 -37.21 -45.75
CA CYS A 8 10.76 -35.98 -45.99
C CYS A 8 11.77 -35.76 -44.86
N GLU A 9 13.00 -36.20 -45.10
CA GLU A 9 14.20 -35.55 -44.56
C GLU A 9 14.28 -34.11 -45.09
N MET A 10 14.61 -33.13 -44.24
CA MET A 10 15.45 -32.01 -44.67
C MET A 10 16.15 -31.32 -43.48
N LEU A 11 17.42 -31.71 -43.30
CA LEU A 11 18.60 -30.86 -43.04
C LEU A 11 18.57 -29.78 -41.94
N LEU A 12 19.26 -30.10 -40.84
CA LEU A 12 19.97 -29.15 -39.96
C LEU A 12 21.48 -29.27 -40.20
N PRO A 13 22.25 -28.17 -40.26
CA PRO A 13 23.70 -28.24 -40.07
C PRO A 13 24.04 -28.23 -38.57
N SER A 14 24.71 -29.30 -38.11
CA SER A 14 26.08 -29.31 -37.55
C SER A 14 26.61 -27.98 -36.96
N MET A 15 27.31 -27.88 -35.82
CA MET A 15 27.90 -28.76 -34.81
C MET A 15 28.43 -27.79 -33.73
N ASN A 16 28.28 -28.09 -32.44
CA ASN A 16 29.46 -28.21 -31.57
C ASN A 16 29.13 -28.81 -30.21
N ALA A 17 29.95 -29.79 -29.86
CA ALA A 17 29.81 -30.67 -28.72
C ALA A 17 30.47 -30.08 -27.47
N GLY A 18 29.95 -30.50 -26.31
CA GLY A 18 30.76 -30.67 -25.11
C GLY A 18 30.50 -29.66 -24.00
N LEU A 19 29.45 -29.89 -23.20
CA LEU A 19 29.57 -30.05 -21.75
C LEU A 19 28.25 -30.57 -21.17
N ARG A 20 28.25 -31.87 -20.90
CA ARG A 20 27.23 -32.59 -20.14
C ARG A 20 27.20 -32.05 -18.71
N ARG A 21 26.02 -31.68 -18.21
CA ARG A 21 25.42 -32.15 -16.94
C ARG A 21 24.23 -31.25 -16.55
N LEU A 22 23.17 -31.93 -16.09
CA LEU A 22 22.00 -31.44 -15.34
C LEU A 22 20.78 -30.97 -16.16
N GLY A 23 19.71 -31.78 -16.07
CA GLY A 23 18.33 -31.31 -16.11
C GLY A 23 17.60 -31.42 -17.45
N ARG A 24 17.14 -32.63 -17.81
CA ARG A 24 16.10 -32.81 -18.84
C ARG A 24 14.83 -32.04 -18.46
N PRO A 25 14.26 -31.14 -19.29
CA PRO A 25 12.85 -30.79 -19.16
C PRO A 25 11.99 -31.96 -19.67
N PRO A 26 10.85 -32.28 -19.03
CA PRO A 26 10.03 -33.42 -19.44
C PRO A 26 9.39 -33.18 -20.81
N ALA A 27 9.34 -34.27 -21.58
CA ALA A 27 8.80 -34.34 -22.92
C ALA A 27 7.37 -33.77 -22.99
N ARG A 28 7.14 -32.91 -23.99
CA ARG A 28 5.81 -32.50 -24.43
C ARG A 28 5.08 -33.73 -25.00
N HIS A 29 4.31 -34.42 -24.16
CA HIS A 29 3.29 -35.35 -24.65
C HIS A 29 2.14 -34.53 -25.22
N CYS A 30 2.14 -34.40 -26.55
CA CYS A 30 1.02 -33.91 -27.33
C CYS A 30 -0.05 -35.02 -27.35
N LEU A 31 -0.91 -35.04 -26.33
CA LEU A 31 -2.12 -35.87 -26.30
C LEU A 31 -3.15 -35.26 -27.24
N MET A 32 -3.09 -35.63 -28.53
CA MET A 32 -4.22 -35.47 -29.44
C MET A 32 -5.19 -36.63 -29.21
N ALA A 33 -5.98 -36.54 -28.13
CA ALA A 33 -7.15 -37.37 -27.93
C ALA A 33 -8.33 -36.71 -28.67
N GLY A 34 -8.86 -37.40 -29.68
CA GLY A 34 -10.00 -36.96 -30.46
C GLY A 34 -11.25 -36.78 -29.58
N ALA A 35 -11.68 -35.54 -29.40
CA ALA A 35 -12.97 -35.21 -28.83
C ALA A 35 -13.99 -34.99 -29.96
N ARG A 36 -14.75 -36.03 -30.29
CA ARG A 36 -16.02 -35.89 -31.00
C ARG A 36 -17.01 -35.17 -30.09
N GLY A 37 -17.63 -34.11 -30.60
CA GLY A 37 -18.95 -33.63 -30.17
C GLY A 37 -19.05 -33.05 -28.77
N SER A 38 -19.00 -31.72 -28.67
CA SER A 38 -19.96 -30.89 -27.93
C SER A 38 -19.43 -29.46 -27.89
N ALA A 39 -19.88 -28.64 -28.82
CA ALA A 39 -19.72 -27.20 -28.77
C ALA A 39 -20.61 -26.62 -27.64
N ARG A 40 -20.36 -27.02 -26.39
CA ARG A 40 -20.75 -26.19 -25.26
C ARG A 40 -19.65 -25.17 -25.13
N SER A 41 -19.88 -23.99 -25.73
CA SER A 41 -19.20 -22.77 -25.34
C SER A 41 -19.23 -22.70 -23.81
N ALA A 42 -18.13 -23.10 -23.16
CA ALA A 42 -18.00 -23.01 -21.72
C ALA A 42 -18.01 -21.51 -21.42
N LEU A 43 -19.19 -21.00 -21.14
CA LEU A 43 -19.40 -19.62 -20.73
C LEU A 43 -18.54 -19.44 -19.49
N VAL A 44 -17.38 -18.81 -19.66
CA VAL A 44 -16.50 -18.44 -18.55
C VAL A 44 -17.39 -17.69 -17.57
N PRO A 45 -17.54 -18.18 -16.32
CA PRO A 45 -18.42 -17.58 -15.35
C PRO A 45 -18.15 -16.08 -15.27
N TRP A 46 -19.20 -15.27 -15.16
CA TRP A 46 -19.08 -13.80 -15.11
C TRP A 46 -18.06 -13.36 -14.04
N ALA A 47 -18.02 -14.07 -12.90
CA ALA A 47 -17.07 -13.86 -11.82
C ALA A 47 -15.60 -14.07 -12.25
N SER A 48 -15.34 -15.06 -13.11
CA SER A 48 -13.99 -15.32 -13.65
C SER A 48 -13.56 -14.24 -14.64
N ARG A 49 -14.49 -13.71 -15.46
CA ARG A 49 -14.21 -12.57 -16.35
C ARG A 49 -13.90 -11.30 -15.56
N LEU A 50 -14.66 -11.01 -14.50
CA LEU A 50 -14.38 -9.88 -13.61
C LEU A 50 -13.03 -10.03 -12.91
N ARG A 51 -12.70 -11.24 -12.44
CA ARG A 51 -11.41 -11.53 -11.80
C ARG A 51 -10.26 -11.30 -12.77
N LEU A 52 -10.39 -11.75 -14.02
CA LEU A 52 -9.41 -11.54 -15.08
C LEU A 52 -9.27 -10.06 -15.44
N ARG A 53 -10.38 -9.32 -15.63
CA ARG A 53 -10.38 -7.87 -15.88
C ARG A 53 -9.69 -7.12 -14.74
N TRP A 54 -9.96 -7.51 -13.50
CA TRP A 54 -9.32 -6.91 -12.33
C TRP A 54 -7.82 -7.22 -12.25
N GLN A 55 -7.40 -8.44 -12.61
CA GLN A 55 -5.98 -8.80 -12.71
C GLN A 55 -5.27 -8.02 -13.83
N LEU A 56 -5.88 -7.89 -15.00
CA LEU A 56 -5.34 -7.12 -16.13
C LEU A 56 -5.22 -5.63 -15.78
N PHE A 57 -6.27 -5.05 -15.17
CA PHE A 57 -6.24 -3.67 -14.69
C PHE A 57 -5.15 -3.46 -13.62
N ARG A 58 -5.02 -4.38 -12.66
CA ARG A 58 -3.98 -4.31 -11.64
C ARG A 58 -2.57 -4.42 -12.22
N ASN A 59 -2.35 -5.31 -13.18
CA ASN A 59 -1.06 -5.42 -13.86
C ASN A 59 -0.72 -4.15 -14.66
N ARG A 60 -1.74 -3.41 -15.12
CA ARG A 60 -1.55 -2.12 -15.80
C ARG A 60 -1.24 -0.96 -14.82
N TYR A 61 -1.68 -1.03 -13.57
CA TYR A 61 -1.43 -0.02 -12.53
C TYR A 61 -0.83 -0.64 -11.26
N PRO A 62 0.48 -0.98 -11.27
CA PRO A 62 1.11 -1.69 -10.15
C PRO A 62 1.29 -0.85 -8.87
N THR A 63 1.01 0.45 -8.92
CA THR A 63 1.23 1.42 -7.82
C THR A 63 -0.06 2.14 -7.39
N LEU A 64 -1.22 1.56 -7.74
CA LEU A 64 -2.53 2.15 -7.47
C LEU A 64 -2.78 2.40 -5.98
N GLY A 65 -2.31 1.51 -5.11
CA GLY A 65 -2.48 1.62 -3.66
C GLY A 65 -1.75 2.82 -3.10
N THR A 66 -0.51 3.05 -3.55
CA THR A 66 0.30 4.18 -3.12
C THR A 66 -0.38 5.51 -3.48
N TYR A 67 -0.81 5.67 -4.74
CA TYR A 67 -1.52 6.88 -5.16
C TYR A 67 -2.87 7.04 -4.46
N GLY A 68 -3.60 5.93 -4.25
CA GLY A 68 -4.86 5.94 -3.51
C GLY A 68 -4.69 6.40 -2.07
N LEU A 69 -3.65 5.94 -1.38
CA LEU A 69 -3.34 6.39 -0.02
C LEU A 69 -2.93 7.87 -0.01
N ILE A 70 -2.07 8.31 -0.92
CA ILE A 70 -1.68 9.72 -1.00
C ILE A 70 -2.92 10.60 -1.22
N GLY A 71 -3.76 10.24 -2.20
CA GLY A 71 -4.99 10.96 -2.48
C GLY A 71 -5.94 11.00 -1.27
N ALA A 72 -6.12 9.88 -0.57
CA ALA A 72 -6.96 9.82 0.63
C ALA A 72 -6.46 10.74 1.74
N ASN A 73 -5.16 10.72 2.05
CA ASN A 73 -4.56 11.57 3.07
C ASN A 73 -4.69 13.06 2.73
N VAL A 74 -4.37 13.43 1.49
CA VAL A 74 -4.49 14.81 1.01
C VAL A 74 -5.95 15.27 1.02
N THR A 75 -6.89 14.41 0.65
CA THR A 75 -8.32 14.72 0.66
C THR A 75 -8.83 14.93 2.08
N VAL A 76 -8.51 14.02 3.01
CA VAL A 76 -8.94 14.15 4.42
C VAL A 76 -8.38 15.42 5.04
N TRP A 77 -7.08 15.67 4.89
CA TRP A 77 -6.46 16.89 5.44
C TRP A 77 -6.97 18.17 4.77
N GLY A 78 -7.20 18.14 3.46
CA GLY A 78 -7.76 19.26 2.70
C GLY A 78 -9.20 19.58 3.08
N LEU A 79 -10.04 18.56 3.32
CA LEU A 79 -11.41 18.76 3.81
C LEU A 79 -11.41 19.30 5.24
N TYR A 80 -10.50 18.83 6.09
CA TYR A 80 -10.33 19.34 7.44
C TYR A 80 -9.84 20.81 7.45
N SER A 81 -8.91 21.18 6.58
CA SER A 81 -8.33 22.54 6.57
C SER A 81 -9.33 23.62 6.16
N VAL A 82 -10.35 23.25 5.36
CA VAL A 82 -11.46 24.14 4.99
C VAL A 82 -12.72 23.94 5.84
N ALA A 83 -12.69 23.01 6.79
CA ALA A 83 -13.85 22.72 7.63
C ALA A 83 -14.17 23.93 8.54
N PRO A 84 -15.46 24.28 8.71
CA PRO A 84 -15.85 25.40 9.56
C PRO A 84 -15.61 25.10 11.04
N ASP A 85 -15.20 26.13 11.78
CA ASP A 85 -15.19 26.14 13.25
C ASP A 85 -16.64 26.10 13.78
N ALA A 86 -16.87 25.41 14.90
CA ALA A 86 -18.17 25.44 15.57
C ALA A 86 -18.34 26.75 16.35
N PRO A 87 -19.53 27.40 16.35
CA PRO A 87 -20.84 26.90 15.93
C PRO A 87 -21.20 27.25 14.47
N ARG A 88 -22.04 26.41 13.84
CA ARG A 88 -22.45 26.54 12.43
C ARG A 88 -23.00 27.96 12.12
N PRO A 89 -22.49 28.69 11.10
CA PRO A 89 -23.13 29.90 10.63
C PRO A 89 -24.49 29.58 9.99
N GLN A 90 -25.37 30.58 10.01
CA GLN A 90 -26.79 30.53 9.62
C GLN A 90 -27.02 29.87 8.24
N PHE A 91 -28.15 29.16 8.12
CA PHE A 91 -28.61 28.47 6.91
C PHE A 91 -28.39 29.32 5.63
N GLY A 92 -27.79 28.71 4.58
CA GLY A 92 -27.72 29.32 3.24
C GLY A 92 -26.37 29.22 2.52
N THR A 93 -25.31 28.75 3.16
CA THR A 93 -24.00 28.61 2.52
C THR A 93 -23.73 27.18 2.02
N TRP A 94 -23.04 27.07 0.88
CA TRP A 94 -22.73 25.79 0.24
C TRP A 94 -21.76 24.90 1.05
N TRP A 95 -21.24 25.34 2.20
CA TRP A 95 -20.41 24.52 3.08
C TRP A 95 -21.15 23.99 4.31
N SER A 96 -22.45 24.26 4.42
CA SER A 96 -23.28 23.82 5.56
C SER A 96 -23.44 22.30 5.68
N TRP A 97 -23.22 21.56 4.59
CA TRP A 97 -23.18 20.09 4.56
C TRP A 97 -21.79 19.49 4.82
N LEU A 98 -20.74 20.31 4.96
CA LEU A 98 -19.41 19.82 5.33
C LEU A 98 -19.36 19.50 6.84
N PRO A 99 -18.65 18.43 7.25
CA PRO A 99 -18.43 18.15 8.67
C PRO A 99 -17.61 19.27 9.34
N THR A 100 -17.96 19.61 10.57
CA THR A 100 -17.25 20.62 11.38
C THR A 100 -15.88 20.09 11.83
N LYS A 101 -14.96 21.00 12.22
CA LYS A 101 -13.67 20.57 12.80
C LYS A 101 -13.85 19.64 14.01
N GLU A 102 -14.84 19.89 14.86
CA GLU A 102 -15.18 19.00 16.00
C GLU A 102 -15.49 17.57 15.55
N PHE A 103 -16.20 17.40 14.42
CA PHE A 103 -16.47 16.08 13.87
C PHE A 103 -15.18 15.37 13.45
N TRP A 104 -14.29 16.06 12.73
CA TRP A 104 -13.01 15.51 12.32
C TRP A 104 -12.16 15.13 13.54
N GLU A 105 -12.07 16.00 14.54
CA GLU A 105 -11.32 15.72 15.76
C GLU A 105 -11.89 14.51 16.52
N ARG A 106 -13.21 14.38 16.62
CA ARG A 106 -13.84 13.24 17.32
C ARG A 106 -13.57 11.90 16.64
N HIS A 107 -13.55 11.85 15.30
CA HIS A 107 -13.45 10.58 14.55
C HIS A 107 -12.06 10.27 13.99
N PHE A 108 -11.21 11.28 13.79
CA PHE A 108 -9.89 11.14 13.17
C PHE A 108 -8.73 11.43 14.13
N VAL A 109 -8.98 11.81 15.39
CA VAL A 109 -7.92 11.94 16.40
C VAL A 109 -8.06 10.80 17.40
N ALA A 110 -7.08 9.90 17.43
CA ALA A 110 -7.03 8.85 18.43
C ALA A 110 -6.49 9.42 19.74
N SER A 111 -7.22 9.29 20.83
CA SER A 111 -6.75 9.67 22.18
C SER A 111 -7.13 8.58 23.17
N TYR A 112 -6.46 8.55 24.32
CA TYR A 112 -6.82 7.62 25.38
C TYR A 112 -8.26 7.82 25.84
N GLN A 113 -8.69 9.08 25.94
CA GLN A 113 -10.07 9.39 26.25
C GLN A 113 -11.02 8.86 25.16
N ALA A 114 -10.75 9.10 23.87
CA ALA A 114 -11.60 8.61 22.77
C ALA A 114 -11.68 7.07 22.73
N VAL A 115 -10.54 6.38 22.80
CA VAL A 115 -10.48 4.93 22.61
C VAL A 115 -10.92 4.17 23.86
N VAL A 116 -10.42 4.56 25.04
CA VAL A 116 -10.62 3.79 26.28
C VAL A 116 -11.86 4.21 27.06
N ARG A 117 -12.19 5.51 27.09
CA ARG A 117 -13.35 6.00 27.85
C ARG A 117 -14.63 6.04 27.02
N TRP A 118 -14.51 6.42 25.75
CA TRP A 118 -15.66 6.61 24.86
C TRP A 118 -15.85 5.47 23.85
N TYR A 119 -14.98 4.46 23.85
CA TYR A 119 -15.05 3.28 22.97
C TYR A 119 -15.05 3.60 21.46
N HIS A 120 -14.45 4.74 21.07
CA HIS A 120 -14.30 5.14 19.67
C HIS A 120 -13.11 4.45 18.99
N PHE A 121 -13.21 3.14 18.78
CA PHE A 121 -12.15 2.34 18.15
C PHE A 121 -11.93 2.68 16.67
N GLU A 122 -12.91 3.31 16.01
CA GLU A 122 -12.81 3.80 14.64
C GLU A 122 -11.69 4.85 14.48
N THR A 123 -11.32 5.54 15.56
CA THR A 123 -10.28 6.56 15.53
C THR A 123 -8.89 5.97 15.25
N LEU A 124 -8.63 4.72 15.63
CA LEU A 124 -7.32 4.08 15.48
C LEU A 124 -6.87 3.91 14.02
N PRO A 125 -7.69 3.36 13.10
CA PRO A 125 -7.31 3.34 11.69
C PRO A 125 -7.42 4.73 11.04
N LEU A 126 -8.42 5.53 11.42
CA LEU A 126 -8.71 6.83 10.79
C LEU A 126 -7.65 7.89 11.10
N CYS A 127 -7.01 7.84 12.28
CA CYS A 127 -5.98 8.81 12.65
C CYS A 127 -4.75 8.78 11.74
N THR A 128 -4.55 7.67 11.03
CA THR A 128 -3.51 7.54 10.00
C THR A 128 -3.69 8.53 8.86
N PHE A 129 -4.92 8.99 8.59
CA PHE A 129 -5.22 9.94 7.52
C PHE A 129 -5.17 11.40 7.95
N MET A 130 -5.18 11.66 9.25
CA MET A 130 -5.17 12.99 9.83
C MET A 130 -3.74 13.49 10.00
N HIS A 131 -3.50 14.76 9.68
CA HIS A 131 -2.17 15.37 9.80
C HIS A 131 -2.27 16.68 10.57
N ARG A 132 -1.24 16.94 11.39
CA ARG A 132 -1.15 18.14 12.24
C ARG A 132 -1.08 19.42 11.41
N ASP A 133 -0.24 19.40 10.38
CA ASP A 133 0.12 20.55 9.58
C ASP A 133 0.53 20.10 8.17
N GLY A 134 0.62 21.06 7.25
CA GLY A 134 0.94 20.80 5.86
C GLY A 134 2.35 20.24 5.64
N HIS A 135 3.31 20.58 6.52
CA HIS A 135 4.68 20.04 6.42
C HIS A 135 4.73 18.57 6.82
N HIS A 136 4.05 18.21 7.91
CA HIS A 136 3.90 16.82 8.33
C HIS A 136 3.21 15.97 7.26
N LEU A 137 2.17 16.51 6.60
CA LEU A 137 1.54 15.85 5.44
C LEU A 137 2.52 15.69 4.28
N LEU A 138 3.18 16.77 3.87
CA LEU A 138 4.11 16.76 2.74
C LEU A 138 5.20 15.70 2.91
N PHE A 139 5.82 15.64 4.09
CA PHE A 139 6.87 14.68 4.39
C PHE A 139 6.40 13.23 4.32
N ASN A 140 5.23 12.92 4.90
CA ASN A 140 4.64 11.59 4.80
C ASN A 140 4.31 11.21 3.35
N MET A 141 3.72 12.13 2.59
CA MET A 141 3.32 11.87 1.21
C MET A 141 4.52 11.72 0.26
N VAL A 142 5.58 12.51 0.45
CA VAL A 142 6.85 12.36 -0.29
C VAL A 142 7.47 11.00 0.01
N THR A 143 7.56 10.63 1.28
CA THR A 143 8.12 9.34 1.69
C THR A 143 7.29 8.18 1.13
N LEU A 144 5.95 8.26 1.24
CA LEU A 144 5.05 7.25 0.69
C LEU A 144 5.12 7.18 -0.85
N PHE A 145 5.30 8.30 -1.54
CA PHE A 145 5.47 8.33 -2.99
C PHE A 145 6.74 7.61 -3.45
N PHE A 146 7.87 7.83 -2.78
CA PHE A 146 9.12 7.18 -3.18
C PHE A 146 9.20 5.72 -2.76
N PHE A 147 8.89 5.42 -1.50
CA PHE A 147 9.05 4.09 -0.93
C PHE A 147 7.82 3.20 -1.12
N GLY A 148 6.62 3.78 -1.00
CA GLY A 148 5.37 3.04 -1.15
C GLY A 148 5.26 2.36 -2.51
N ARG A 149 5.66 3.04 -3.59
CA ARG A 149 5.64 2.47 -4.95
C ARG A 149 6.55 1.24 -5.09
N GLN A 150 7.76 1.30 -4.55
CA GLN A 150 8.70 0.18 -4.59
C GLN A 150 8.18 -1.00 -3.77
N ILE A 151 7.66 -0.73 -2.58
CA ILE A 151 7.17 -1.77 -1.67
C ILE A 151 5.87 -2.39 -2.18
N GLU A 152 4.98 -1.60 -2.79
CA GLU A 152 3.75 -2.11 -3.41
C GLU A 152 4.06 -3.05 -4.58
N GLN A 153 5.11 -2.77 -5.35
CA GLN A 153 5.56 -3.68 -6.41
C GLN A 153 6.12 -5.00 -5.86
N LEU A 154 6.79 -4.96 -4.70
CA LEU A 154 7.34 -6.15 -4.04
C LEU A 154 6.26 -7.01 -3.34
N LEU A 155 5.34 -6.36 -2.62
CA LEU A 155 4.33 -7.04 -1.79
C LEU A 155 3.01 -7.31 -2.53
N GLY A 156 2.71 -6.50 -3.55
CA GLY A 156 1.40 -6.39 -4.16
C GLY A 156 0.40 -5.57 -3.32
N LEU A 157 -0.56 -4.95 -4.00
CA LEU A 157 -1.58 -4.05 -3.44
C LEU A 157 -2.20 -4.50 -2.11
N ARG A 158 -2.68 -5.75 -2.03
CA ARG A 158 -3.43 -6.23 -0.85
C ARG A 158 -2.55 -6.27 0.39
N ARG A 159 -1.35 -6.84 0.27
CA ARG A 159 -0.41 -6.97 1.40
C ARG A 159 0.13 -5.61 1.80
N PHE A 160 0.39 -4.75 0.83
CA PHE A 160 0.78 -3.36 1.06
C PHE A 160 -0.25 -2.58 1.89
N LEU A 161 -1.53 -2.61 1.49
CA LEU A 161 -2.60 -1.91 2.23
C LEU A 161 -2.83 -2.49 3.62
N VAL A 162 -2.81 -3.82 3.75
CA VAL A 162 -2.93 -4.47 5.07
C VAL A 162 -1.75 -4.10 5.96
N LEU A 163 -0.53 -4.12 5.43
CA LEU A 163 0.66 -3.73 6.19
C LEU A 163 0.54 -2.29 6.68
N PHE A 164 0.19 -1.34 5.80
CA PHE A 164 0.03 0.07 6.15
C PHE A 164 -1.08 0.31 7.20
N ALA A 165 -2.25 -0.29 7.01
CA ALA A 165 -3.39 -0.09 7.92
C ALA A 165 -3.16 -0.77 9.28
N ALA A 166 -2.63 -2.00 9.28
CA ALA A 166 -2.37 -2.73 10.51
C ALA A 166 -1.27 -2.06 11.33
N SER A 167 -0.18 -1.62 10.69
CA SER A 167 0.90 -0.93 11.39
C SER A 167 0.50 0.46 11.89
N GLY A 168 -0.26 1.23 11.11
CA GLY A 168 -0.82 2.52 11.55
C GLY A 168 -1.69 2.34 12.80
N THR A 169 -2.62 1.39 12.76
CA THR A 169 -3.49 1.06 13.91
C THR A 169 -2.67 0.59 15.12
N THR A 170 -1.65 -0.24 14.91
CA THR A 170 -0.78 -0.75 15.99
C THR A 170 0.06 0.36 16.60
N ALA A 171 0.60 1.27 15.79
CA ALA A 171 1.38 2.42 16.25
C ALA A 171 0.50 3.41 17.04
N ALA A 172 -0.71 3.70 16.56
CA ALA A 172 -1.66 4.52 17.29
C ALA A 172 -2.04 3.89 18.64
N SER A 173 -2.34 2.59 18.64
CA SER A 173 -2.68 1.85 19.85
C SER A 173 -1.54 1.83 20.88
N SER A 174 -0.30 1.63 20.42
CA SER A 174 0.87 1.61 21.30
C SER A 174 1.16 3.00 21.88
N GLN A 175 1.01 4.06 21.10
CA GLN A 175 1.17 5.43 21.58
C GLN A 175 0.07 5.82 22.57
N VAL A 176 -1.19 5.46 22.29
CA VAL A 176 -2.31 5.66 23.22
C VAL A 176 -2.08 4.88 24.52
N ALA A 177 -1.57 3.66 24.46
CA ALA A 177 -1.27 2.87 25.65
C ALA A 177 -0.10 3.46 26.47
N ALA A 178 0.95 3.95 25.80
CA ALA A 178 2.15 4.49 26.44
C ALA A 178 1.93 5.86 27.09
N CYS A 179 1.31 6.79 26.36
CA CYS A 179 1.13 8.18 26.80
C CYS A 179 -0.23 8.44 27.46
N GLY A 180 -1.24 7.64 27.12
CA GLY A 180 -2.63 7.93 27.43
C GLY A 180 -3.01 8.02 28.90
N ARG A 181 -2.28 7.33 29.78
CA ARG A 181 -2.53 7.40 31.23
C ARG A 181 -2.05 8.72 31.85
N ARG A 182 -1.01 9.32 31.29
CA ARG A 182 -0.43 10.58 31.79
C ARG A 182 -1.11 11.78 31.15
N GLU A 183 -1.43 11.68 29.87
CA GLU A 183 -2.06 12.76 29.11
C GLU A 183 -3.27 12.22 28.32
N PRO A 184 -4.44 12.09 28.96
CA PRO A 184 -5.60 11.44 28.35
C PRO A 184 -6.18 12.15 27.12
N ARG A 185 -5.87 13.44 26.98
CA ARG A 185 -6.37 14.34 25.93
C ARG A 185 -5.39 14.50 24.76
N THR A 186 -4.14 14.06 24.90
CA THR A 186 -3.15 14.19 23.83
C THR A 186 -3.57 13.33 22.64
N GLY A 187 -3.83 14.01 21.51
CA GLY A 187 -4.26 13.38 20.27
C GLY A 187 -3.09 12.77 19.52
N VAL A 188 -3.28 11.54 19.07
CA VAL A 188 -2.39 10.79 18.18
C VAL A 188 -2.95 10.89 16.76
N ILE A 189 -2.14 11.41 15.85
CA ILE A 189 -2.46 11.62 14.43
C ILE A 189 -1.22 11.39 13.58
N GLY A 190 -1.41 11.00 12.32
CA GLY A 190 -0.36 10.96 11.30
C GLY A 190 -0.22 9.61 10.61
N ALA A 191 0.15 9.65 9.33
CA ALA A 191 0.44 8.46 8.53
C ALA A 191 1.77 7.78 8.90
N SER A 192 2.55 8.38 9.80
CA SER A 192 3.95 8.03 10.06
C SER A 192 4.12 6.59 10.54
N GLY A 193 3.25 6.07 11.41
CA GLY A 193 3.28 4.65 11.82
C GLY A 193 3.16 3.67 10.64
N GLY A 194 2.31 4.01 9.67
CA GLY A 194 2.17 3.27 8.41
C GLY A 194 3.43 3.37 7.54
N VAL A 195 3.90 4.59 7.30
CA VAL A 195 5.08 4.87 6.47
C VAL A 195 6.35 4.23 7.03
N TYR A 196 6.55 4.29 8.35
CA TYR A 196 7.70 3.67 9.02
C TYR A 196 7.69 2.16 8.94
N SER A 197 6.52 1.52 8.98
CA SER A 197 6.45 0.06 8.79
C SER A 197 6.89 -0.37 7.39
N LEU A 198 6.55 0.43 6.37
CA LEU A 198 6.95 0.21 4.99
C LEU A 198 8.47 0.36 4.85
N LEU A 199 9.02 1.44 5.41
CA LEU A 199 10.47 1.66 5.45
C LEU A 199 11.21 0.57 6.23
N ALA A 200 10.69 0.15 7.38
CA ALA A 200 11.25 -0.93 8.17
C ALA A 200 11.25 -2.24 7.39
N TYR A 201 10.16 -2.55 6.68
CA TYR A 201 10.09 -3.72 5.80
C TYR A 201 11.19 -3.70 4.73
N MET A 202 11.35 -2.56 4.04
CA MET A 202 12.42 -2.38 3.04
C MET A 202 13.82 -2.46 3.67
N THR A 203 14.00 -1.89 4.86
CA THR A 203 15.27 -1.90 5.60
C THR A 203 15.68 -3.31 6.04
N CYS A 204 14.72 -4.13 6.47
CA CYS A 204 14.99 -5.52 6.84
C CYS A 204 15.40 -6.38 5.64
N LEU A 205 14.84 -6.11 4.47
CA LEU A 205 15.19 -6.82 3.23
C LEU A 205 16.55 -6.39 2.68
N MET A 206 16.80 -5.09 2.65
CA MET A 206 17.94 -4.49 1.95
C MET A 206 18.58 -3.36 2.77
N PRO A 207 19.20 -3.67 3.93
CA PRO A 207 19.65 -2.66 4.89
C PRO A 207 20.79 -1.77 4.36
N ARG A 208 21.62 -2.32 3.45
CA ARG A 208 22.76 -1.62 2.84
C ARG A 208 22.42 -0.94 1.51
N GLN A 209 21.19 -1.09 1.01
CA GLN A 209 20.79 -0.38 -0.19
C GLN A 209 20.81 1.11 0.08
N THR A 210 21.49 1.87 -0.78
CA THR A 210 21.54 3.31 -0.71
C THR A 210 20.35 3.90 -1.43
N VAL A 211 19.74 4.89 -0.82
CA VAL A 211 18.62 5.63 -1.40
C VAL A 211 18.97 7.10 -1.39
N MET A 212 18.63 7.79 -2.48
CA MET A 212 18.90 9.21 -2.61
C MET A 212 17.90 10.00 -1.78
N LEU A 213 18.32 10.50 -0.61
CA LEU A 213 17.56 11.46 0.17
C LEU A 213 17.46 12.77 -0.63
N TYR A 214 16.23 13.17 -0.95
CA TYR A 214 15.91 14.36 -1.76
C TYR A 214 16.72 14.48 -3.07
N MET A 215 17.06 13.34 -3.69
CA MET A 215 17.88 13.29 -4.91
C MET A 215 19.32 13.85 -4.76
N ILE A 216 19.77 14.17 -3.55
CA ILE A 216 21.06 14.84 -3.30
C ILE A 216 22.01 13.93 -2.52
N VAL A 217 21.54 13.28 -1.44
CA VAL A 217 22.43 12.55 -0.52
C VAL A 217 22.15 11.04 -0.56
N PRO A 218 23.09 10.19 -0.99
CA PRO A 218 22.94 8.75 -0.88
C PRO A 218 23.11 8.33 0.58
N VAL A 219 22.03 7.87 1.21
CA VAL A 219 22.05 7.35 2.58
C VAL A 219 21.62 5.88 2.57
N PRO A 220 22.26 5.02 3.38
CA PRO A 220 21.82 3.64 3.51
C PRO A 220 20.46 3.59 4.21
N MET A 221 19.63 2.61 3.84
CA MET A 221 18.26 2.45 4.34
C MET A 221 18.14 2.49 5.87
N TRP A 222 19.05 1.83 6.59
CA TRP A 222 19.00 1.82 8.06
C TRP A 222 19.20 3.21 8.68
N LEU A 223 20.10 4.01 8.09
CA LEU A 223 20.38 5.37 8.55
C LEU A 223 19.21 6.30 8.21
N MET A 224 18.64 6.12 7.02
CA MET A 224 17.41 6.81 6.62
C MET A 224 16.30 6.53 7.63
N MET A 225 16.02 5.27 7.94
CA MET A 225 14.99 4.89 8.90
C MET A 225 15.24 5.51 10.28
N ALA A 226 16.46 5.41 10.80
CA ALA A 226 16.82 6.00 12.08
C ALA A 226 16.65 7.53 12.07
N GLY A 227 17.09 8.20 11.00
CA GLY A 227 16.97 9.64 10.82
C GLY A 227 15.52 10.11 10.70
N LEU A 228 14.67 9.40 9.97
CA LEU A 228 13.25 9.74 9.82
C LEU A 228 12.47 9.57 11.12
N VAL A 229 12.76 8.50 11.89
CA VAL A 229 12.17 8.30 13.22
C VAL A 229 12.66 9.36 14.21
N ALA A 230 13.96 9.68 14.19
CA ALA A 230 14.51 10.73 15.04
C ALA A 230 13.90 12.10 14.70
N ALA A 231 13.78 12.42 13.41
CA ALA A 231 13.13 13.64 12.94
C ALA A 231 11.69 13.74 13.43
N ASP A 232 10.92 12.66 13.41
CA ASP A 232 9.54 12.65 13.90
C ASP A 232 9.43 12.79 15.41
N VAL A 233 10.31 12.11 16.15
CA VAL A 233 10.35 12.24 17.62
C VAL A 233 10.84 13.63 18.06
N VAL A 234 11.75 14.27 17.32
CA VAL A 234 12.39 15.54 17.72
C VAL A 234 11.69 16.76 17.13
N LEU A 235 11.27 16.70 15.87
CA LEU A 235 10.67 17.85 15.16
C LEU A 235 9.14 17.81 15.16
N LEU A 236 8.53 16.61 15.21
CA LEU A 236 7.09 16.44 15.07
C LEU A 236 6.37 16.16 16.40
N ARG A 237 7.07 15.78 17.48
CA ARG A 237 6.50 15.83 18.84
C ARG A 237 6.44 17.27 19.34
N PRO A 238 5.26 17.86 19.54
CA PRO A 238 5.17 18.96 20.50
C PRO A 238 5.35 18.41 21.91
N GLY A 239 6.07 19.17 22.74
CA GLY A 239 5.89 19.10 24.19
C GLY A 239 4.53 19.62 24.62
#